data_AF-A0AAU7PJU2-F1
#
_entry.id   AF-A0AAU7PJU2-F1
#
_cell.length_a   1.000
_cell.length_b   1.000
_cell.length_c   1.000
_cell.angle_alpha   90.00
_cell.angle_beta   90.00
_cell.angle_gamma   90.00
#
_symmetry.space_group_name_H-M   'P 1'
#
loop_
_entity.id
_entity.type
_entity.pdbx_description
1 polymer ?
#
loop_
_entity_poly.entity_id
_entity_poly.type
_entity_poly.pdbx_seq_one_letter_code
_entity_poly.pdbx_strand_id
1 'polypeptide(L)'
;MECRHEIISMAHALKGVLNVNGKVLDFHGEKGYIEGDRGRSFPRDYLWLQCNRFPEEASVMVSIAHIPFIGHSFQGCICVIQYKGQEYRFATYLGVKVVCKRETAVILKQGQYTFKIFLTNRNRIKNGGFSHRLLAPDQGKMVRFIKEEHLLLARFLLYKEEELIFDLTSDHVSFEYARDRKTADCSRFLQKIQFLTACNRYFL
;
A
#
# COMPACT_ATOMS: atom_id res chain seq x y z
N MET A 1 17.58 11.33 6.86
CA MET A 1 16.50 10.71 6.07
C MET A 1 16.14 11.65 4.94
N GLU A 2 16.00 11.12 3.72
CA GLU A 2 15.73 11.90 2.51
C GLU A 2 14.28 12.38 2.41
N CYS A 3 13.35 11.67 3.07
CA CYS A 3 11.95 12.02 3.19
C CYS A 3 11.47 11.77 4.64
N ARG A 4 10.57 12.62 5.14
CA ARG A 4 9.79 12.41 6.37
C ARG A 4 8.34 12.23 5.94
N HIS A 5 7.77 11.12 6.40
CA HIS A 5 6.40 10.75 6.12
C HIS A 5 5.54 10.98 7.37
N GLU A 6 4.42 11.66 7.22
CA GLU A 6 3.49 12.01 8.29
C GLU A 6 2.07 11.57 7.91
N ILE A 7 1.45 10.73 8.73
CA ILE A 7 0.05 10.34 8.55
C ILE A 7 -0.78 11.26 9.43
N ILE A 8 -1.60 12.12 8.80
CA ILE A 8 -2.43 13.12 9.51
C ILE A 8 -3.80 12.52 9.82
N SER A 9 -4.39 11.76 8.89
CA SER A 9 -5.69 11.13 9.07
C SER A 9 -5.81 9.84 8.26
N MET A 10 -6.05 8.73 8.94
CA MET A 10 -6.36 7.43 8.33
C MET A 10 -7.80 7.36 7.76
N ALA A 11 -8.75 8.00 8.44
CA ALA A 11 -10.14 8.14 8.01
C ALA A 11 -10.81 9.33 8.73
N HIS A 12 -11.36 10.28 7.97
CA HIS A 12 -12.22 11.35 8.49
C HIS A 12 -13.48 11.48 7.63
N ALA A 13 -14.58 11.96 8.22
CA ALA A 13 -15.81 12.20 7.47
C ALA A 13 -15.65 13.42 6.57
N LEU A 14 -16.03 13.27 5.31
CA LEU A 14 -16.13 14.37 4.35
C LEU A 14 -17.55 14.94 4.36
N LYS A 15 -17.63 16.24 4.08
CA LYS A 15 -18.90 16.97 3.96
C LYS A 15 -18.74 18.07 2.92
N GLY A 16 -19.69 18.14 1.98
CA GLY A 16 -19.74 19.16 0.95
C GLY A 16 -19.81 18.57 -0.45
N VAL A 17 -19.84 19.48 -1.41
CA VAL A 17 -20.08 19.18 -2.81
C VAL A 17 -19.05 19.92 -3.66
N LEU A 18 -18.51 19.26 -4.68
CA LEU A 18 -17.61 19.85 -5.66
C LEU A 18 -18.26 19.82 -7.05
N ASN A 19 -18.29 20.96 -7.74
CA ASN A 19 -18.73 21.02 -9.12
C ASN A 19 -17.51 21.08 -10.04
N VAL A 20 -17.30 20.04 -10.84
CA VAL A 20 -16.21 19.95 -11.82
C VAL A 20 -16.82 19.80 -13.21
N ASN A 21 -16.60 20.78 -14.08
CA ASN A 21 -17.09 20.77 -15.47
C ASN A 21 -18.61 20.50 -15.57
N GLY A 22 -19.40 21.05 -14.64
CA GLY A 22 -20.85 20.85 -14.58
C GLY A 22 -21.28 19.53 -13.93
N LYS A 23 -20.35 18.66 -13.55
CA LYS A 23 -20.63 17.44 -12.79
C LYS A 23 -20.52 17.71 -11.29
N VAL A 24 -21.61 17.43 -10.59
CA VAL A 24 -21.68 17.52 -9.13
C VAL A 24 -21.13 16.23 -8.51
N LEU A 25 -20.12 16.37 -7.67
CA LEU A 25 -19.55 15.31 -6.83
C LEU A 25 -19.95 15.59 -5.39
N ASP A 26 -20.77 14.73 -4.82
CA ASP A 26 -21.21 14.82 -3.43
C ASP A 26 -20.32 13.94 -2.54
N PHE A 27 -19.75 14.53 -1.49
CA PHE A 27 -18.87 13.84 -0.53
C PHE A 27 -19.53 13.67 0.84
N HIS A 28 -20.82 13.94 0.99
CA HIS A 28 -21.51 13.76 2.26
C HIS A 28 -21.50 12.28 2.69
N GLY A 29 -20.92 12.01 3.86
CA GLY A 29 -20.81 10.65 4.40
C GLY A 29 -19.64 9.85 3.84
N GLU A 30 -18.83 10.46 2.97
CA GLU A 30 -17.62 9.84 2.43
C GLU A 30 -16.45 9.89 3.41
N LYS A 31 -15.41 9.09 3.13
CA LYS A 31 -14.19 9.04 3.95
C LYS A 31 -13.00 9.66 3.23
N GLY A 32 -12.27 10.52 3.93
CA GLY A 32 -11.01 11.10 3.47
C GLY A 32 -9.78 10.48 4.15
N TYR A 33 -8.64 10.64 3.49
CA TYR A 33 -7.31 10.27 3.98
C TYR A 33 -6.37 11.45 3.80
N ILE A 34 -5.46 11.70 4.74
CA ILE A 34 -4.46 12.77 4.65
C ILE A 34 -3.12 12.25 5.13
N GLU A 35 -2.11 12.41 4.29
CA GLU A 35 -0.70 12.25 4.62
C GLU A 35 0.11 13.45 4.11
N GLY A 36 1.31 13.59 4.63
CA GLY A 36 2.28 14.58 4.22
C GLY A 36 3.65 13.94 4.00
N ASP A 37 4.27 14.27 2.88
CA ASP A 37 5.65 13.92 2.57
C ASP A 37 6.50 15.16 2.43
N ARG A 38 7.64 15.20 3.14
CA ARG A 38 8.59 16.32 3.07
C ARG A 38 10.02 15.82 3.02
N GLY A 39 10.77 16.26 2.02
CA GLY A 39 12.08 15.69 1.73
C GLY A 39 12.81 16.35 0.57
N ARG A 40 14.00 15.84 0.27
CA ARG A 40 14.83 16.28 -0.87
C ARG A 40 14.69 15.39 -2.10
N SER A 41 14.38 14.11 -1.91
CA SER A 41 14.27 13.11 -2.97
C SER A 41 13.28 12.00 -2.60
N PHE A 42 12.59 11.44 -3.60
CA PHE A 42 11.81 10.21 -3.42
C PHE A 42 12.71 8.96 -3.47
N PRO A 43 12.41 7.91 -2.70
CA PRO A 43 13.21 6.68 -2.69
C PRO A 43 13.28 6.00 -4.06
N ARG A 44 14.45 5.44 -4.40
CA ARG A 44 14.70 4.71 -5.67
C ARG A 44 13.85 3.45 -5.84
N ASP A 45 13.48 2.83 -4.73
CA ASP A 45 12.63 1.64 -4.70
C ASP A 45 11.63 1.83 -3.57
N TYR A 46 10.34 1.92 -3.91
CA TYR A 46 9.29 2.07 -2.92
C TYR A 46 7.96 1.43 -3.36
N LEU A 47 7.14 1.16 -2.36
CA LEU A 47 5.77 0.72 -2.49
C LEU A 47 4.96 1.54 -1.50
N TRP A 48 3.89 2.17 -1.98
CA TRP A 48 2.90 2.81 -1.12
C TRP A 48 1.51 2.24 -1.44
N LEU A 49 0.70 2.07 -0.40
CA LEU A 49 -0.66 1.57 -0.52
C LEU A 49 -1.53 2.25 0.54
N GLN A 50 -2.70 2.71 0.14
CA GLN A 50 -3.72 3.18 1.06
C GLN A 50 -5.10 2.62 0.68
N CYS A 51 -5.87 2.27 1.71
CA CYS A 51 -7.29 1.96 1.57
C CYS A 51 -8.02 2.22 2.88
N ASN A 52 -9.14 2.93 2.84
CA ASN A 52 -10.02 3.15 3.98
C ASN A 52 -11.51 2.91 3.65
N ARG A 53 -11.76 2.25 2.52
CA ARG A 53 -13.09 1.82 2.11
C ARG A 53 -13.17 0.30 2.15
N PHE A 54 -13.71 -0.19 3.24
CA PHE A 54 -14.03 -1.60 3.48
C PHE A 54 -15.49 -1.72 3.92
N PRO A 55 -16.09 -2.93 3.81
CA PRO A 55 -17.41 -3.19 4.38
C PRO A 55 -17.46 -3.01 5.91
N GLU A 56 -16.32 -3.19 6.57
CA GLU A 56 -16.14 -3.00 8.01
C GLU A 56 -15.39 -1.69 8.30
N GLU A 57 -15.44 -1.22 9.55
CA GLU A 57 -14.66 -0.07 10.00
C GLU A 57 -13.17 -0.41 10.02
N ALA A 58 -12.50 -0.15 8.90
CA ALA A 58 -11.07 -0.36 8.76
C ALA A 58 -10.40 0.70 7.89
N SER A 59 -9.11 0.89 8.10
CA SER A 59 -8.22 1.68 7.25
C SER A 59 -6.81 1.11 7.31
N VAL A 60 -6.14 1.07 6.17
CA VAL A 60 -4.83 0.48 5.96
C VAL A 60 -3.98 1.48 5.20
N MET A 61 -2.76 1.68 5.68
CA MET A 61 -1.69 2.38 4.99
C MET A 61 -0.44 1.51 5.08
N VAL A 62 0.29 1.38 3.97
CA VAL A 62 1.58 0.73 3.92
C VAL A 62 2.54 1.58 3.08
N SER A 63 3.69 1.91 3.64
CA SER A 63 4.81 2.51 2.93
C SER A 63 6.07 1.69 3.18
N ILE A 64 6.72 1.22 2.12
CA ILE A 64 7.98 0.47 2.16
C ILE A 64 8.95 1.12 1.20
N ALA A 65 10.10 1.55 1.69
CA ALA A 65 11.06 2.32 0.90
C ALA A 65 12.50 1.93 1.17
N HIS A 66 13.36 2.06 0.16
CA HIS A 66 14.81 2.03 0.35
C HIS A 66 15.29 3.38 0.90
N ILE A 67 15.83 3.39 2.12
CA ILE A 67 16.26 4.60 2.82
C ILE A 67 17.79 4.62 2.92
N PRO A 68 18.48 5.59 2.30
CA PRO A 68 19.89 5.79 2.52
C PRO A 68 20.14 6.39 3.91
N PHE A 69 21.13 5.85 4.60
CA PHE A 69 21.50 6.22 5.96
C PHE A 69 23.02 6.14 6.11
N ILE A 70 23.66 7.31 6.20
CA ILE A 70 25.11 7.56 6.43
C ILE A 70 26.01 6.32 6.21
N GLY A 71 26.54 6.17 5.00
CA GLY A 71 27.45 5.07 4.63
C GLY A 71 26.77 3.75 4.26
N HIS A 72 25.48 3.59 4.57
CA HIS A 72 24.69 2.41 4.28
C HIS A 72 23.29 2.77 3.76
N SER A 73 22.46 1.75 3.57
CA SER A 73 21.03 1.91 3.31
C SER A 73 20.27 0.72 3.90
N PHE A 74 18.98 0.93 4.17
CA PHE A 74 18.10 -0.10 4.71
C PHE A 74 16.72 -0.03 4.06
N GLN A 75 15.94 -1.10 4.20
CA GLN A 75 14.54 -1.09 3.80
C GLN A 75 13.68 -0.61 4.98
N GLY A 76 13.18 0.61 4.89
CA GLY A 76 12.20 1.16 5.80
C GLY A 76 10.80 0.64 5.49
N CYS A 77 9.99 0.45 6.54
CA CYS A 77 8.59 0.08 6.47
C CYS A 77 7.83 0.80 7.57
N ILE A 78 6.72 1.43 7.20
CA ILE A 78 5.68 1.92 8.09
C ILE A 78 4.36 1.37 7.55
N CYS A 79 3.60 0.72 8.40
CA CYS A 79 2.26 0.27 8.09
C CYS A 79 1.38 0.48 9.32
N VAL A 80 0.22 1.07 9.08
CA VAL A 80 -0.79 1.36 10.09
C VAL A 80 -2.09 0.74 9.62
N ILE A 81 -2.68 -0.08 10.48
CA ILE A 81 -3.99 -0.68 10.28
C ILE A 81 -4.87 -0.21 11.43
N GLN A 82 -5.97 0.46 11.14
CA GLN A 82 -7.05 0.64 12.12
C GLN A 82 -8.15 -0.35 11.75
N TYR A 83 -8.62 -1.14 12.71
CA TYR A 83 -9.71 -2.08 12.52
C TYR A 83 -10.55 -2.13 13.79
N LYS A 84 -11.84 -1.80 13.69
CA LYS A 84 -12.81 -1.81 14.80
C LYS A 84 -12.30 -1.10 16.06
N GLY A 85 -11.73 0.09 15.89
CA GLY A 85 -11.19 0.90 16.99
C GLY A 85 -9.82 0.49 17.52
N GLN A 86 -9.21 -0.60 17.02
CA GLN A 86 -7.87 -1.02 17.39
C GLN A 86 -6.84 -0.65 16.32
N GLU A 87 -5.68 -0.15 16.73
CA GLU A 87 -4.54 0.07 15.85
C GLU A 87 -3.56 -1.13 15.90
N TYR A 88 -3.11 -1.56 14.73
CA TYR A 88 -1.98 -2.47 14.54
C TYR A 88 -0.89 -1.76 13.75
N ARG A 89 0.27 -1.60 14.37
CA ARG A 89 1.39 -0.85 13.80
C ARG A 89 2.55 -1.77 13.46
N PHE A 90 2.95 -1.78 12.19
CA PHE A 90 4.13 -2.47 11.68
C PHE A 90 5.16 -1.41 11.31
N ALA A 91 6.32 -1.39 11.96
CA ALA A 91 7.32 -0.38 11.67
C ALA A 91 8.75 -0.92 11.80
N THR A 92 9.67 -0.39 11.01
CA THR A 92 11.10 -0.79 11.09
C THR A 92 11.65 -0.58 12.50
N TYR A 93 11.29 0.51 13.15
CA TYR A 93 11.69 0.80 14.54
C TYR A 93 10.98 -0.08 15.60
N LEU A 94 9.97 -0.86 15.19
CA LEU A 94 9.31 -1.90 16.00
C LEU A 94 9.71 -3.31 15.57
N GLY A 95 10.70 -3.45 14.68
CA GLY A 95 11.25 -4.74 14.25
C GLY A 95 10.43 -5.47 13.19
N VAL A 96 9.61 -4.78 12.39
CA VAL A 96 8.94 -5.41 11.23
C VAL A 96 9.96 -5.98 10.25
N LYS A 97 9.63 -7.16 9.71
CA LYS A 97 10.31 -7.77 8.58
C LYS A 97 9.39 -7.73 7.36
N VAL A 98 9.89 -7.15 6.27
CA VAL A 98 9.24 -7.22 4.96
C VAL A 98 9.61 -8.57 4.33
N VAL A 99 8.69 -9.53 4.41
CA VAL A 99 8.87 -10.90 3.88
C VAL A 99 8.68 -10.92 2.36
N CYS A 100 7.75 -10.12 1.86
CA CYS A 100 7.50 -9.98 0.43
C CYS A 100 7.15 -8.52 0.10
N LYS A 101 7.77 -7.99 -0.95
CA LYS A 101 7.42 -6.72 -1.58
C LYS A 101 7.42 -6.91 -3.09
N ARG A 102 6.24 -6.95 -3.69
CA ARG A 102 6.01 -7.09 -5.13
C ARG A 102 4.83 -6.21 -5.55
N GLU A 103 4.71 -5.95 -6.84
CA GLU A 103 3.59 -5.20 -7.42
C GLU A 103 2.22 -5.86 -7.11
N THR A 104 2.19 -7.17 -6.88
CA THR A 104 0.96 -7.94 -6.62
C THR A 104 0.83 -8.47 -5.20
N ALA A 105 1.85 -8.29 -4.35
CA ALA A 105 1.84 -8.86 -3.00
C ALA A 105 2.75 -8.12 -2.02
N VAL A 106 2.24 -7.91 -0.81
CA VAL A 106 3.01 -7.43 0.34
C VAL A 106 2.80 -8.37 1.51
N ILE A 107 3.89 -8.80 2.15
CA ILE A 107 3.81 -9.62 3.38
C ILE A 107 4.74 -9.01 4.42
N LEU A 108 4.16 -8.62 5.55
CA LEU A 108 4.85 -8.06 6.70
C LEU A 108 4.73 -9.00 7.90
N LYS A 109 5.81 -9.12 8.68
CA LYS A 109 5.81 -9.89 9.93
C LYS A 109 6.43 -9.06 11.06
N GLN A 110 5.75 -8.96 12.20
CA GLN A 110 6.27 -8.28 13.39
C GLN A 110 5.80 -9.02 14.66
N GLY A 111 6.74 -9.66 15.36
CA GLY A 111 6.42 -10.53 16.48
C GLY A 111 5.46 -11.65 16.07
N GLN A 112 4.35 -11.77 16.80
CA GLN A 112 3.24 -12.70 16.53
C GLN A 112 2.38 -12.30 15.33
N TYR A 113 2.45 -11.05 14.85
CA TYR A 113 1.55 -10.58 13.80
C TYR A 113 2.12 -10.83 12.40
N THR A 114 1.25 -11.27 11.50
CA THR A 114 1.53 -11.38 10.07
C THR A 114 0.45 -10.66 9.29
N PHE A 115 0.84 -9.71 8.46
CA PHE A 115 -0.08 -8.98 7.58
C PHE A 115 0.24 -9.29 6.12
N LYS A 116 -0.80 -9.64 5.36
CA LYS A 116 -0.69 -10.04 3.95
C LYS A 116 -1.63 -9.20 3.12
N ILE A 117 -1.13 -8.68 2.01
CA ILE A 117 -1.91 -7.97 1.00
C ILE A 117 -1.66 -8.65 -0.33
N PHE A 118 -2.73 -8.96 -1.04
CA PHE A 118 -2.69 -9.50 -2.40
C PHE A 118 -3.46 -8.55 -3.31
N LEU A 119 -2.79 -8.01 -4.33
CA LEU A 119 -3.37 -7.07 -5.28
C LEU A 119 -3.63 -7.74 -6.63
N THR A 120 -4.72 -7.35 -7.28
CA THR A 120 -5.03 -7.74 -8.64
C THR A 120 -5.68 -6.60 -9.42
N ASN A 121 -5.23 -6.42 -10.65
CA ASN A 121 -5.78 -5.43 -11.56
C ASN A 121 -6.84 -6.06 -12.49
N ARG A 122 -7.78 -6.84 -11.93
CA ARG A 122 -8.84 -7.53 -12.72
C ARG A 122 -9.80 -6.54 -13.40
N ASN A 123 -9.98 -5.34 -12.86
CA ASN A 123 -10.91 -4.34 -13.39
C ASN A 123 -10.38 -3.53 -14.58
N ARG A 124 -9.12 -3.74 -15.01
CA ARG A 124 -8.50 -3.09 -16.16
C ARG A 124 -9.25 -3.26 -17.49
N ILE A 125 -10.12 -4.28 -17.58
CA ILE A 125 -10.79 -4.67 -18.83
C ILE A 125 -12.10 -3.91 -19.07
N LYS A 126 -12.75 -3.35 -18.03
CA LYS A 126 -14.10 -2.77 -18.19
C LYS A 126 -14.17 -1.25 -18.28
N ASN A 127 -13.24 -0.50 -17.67
CA ASN A 127 -13.25 0.96 -17.71
C ASN A 127 -11.81 1.49 -17.86
N GLY A 128 -11.57 2.39 -18.81
CA GLY A 128 -10.26 2.95 -19.10
C GLY A 128 -9.61 3.65 -17.90
N GLY A 129 -8.52 3.05 -17.42
CA GLY A 129 -7.32 3.60 -16.77
C GLY A 129 -7.38 4.94 -16.03
N PHE A 130 -7.32 4.87 -14.70
CA PHE A 130 -6.66 5.89 -13.85
C PHE A 130 -5.27 5.41 -13.44
N SER A 131 -4.47 4.95 -14.40
CA SER A 131 -3.02 4.80 -14.19
C SER A 131 -2.36 6.09 -14.68
N HIS A 132 -2.02 6.99 -13.77
CA HIS A 132 -1.35 8.23 -14.12
C HIS A 132 0.16 8.07 -13.94
N ARG A 133 0.91 8.50 -14.95
CA ARG A 133 2.36 8.63 -14.83
C ARG A 133 2.62 9.95 -14.14
N LEU A 134 2.82 9.93 -12.83
CA LEU A 134 3.20 11.11 -12.07
C LEU A 134 4.71 11.33 -12.14
N LEU A 135 5.10 12.60 -12.07
CA LEU A 135 6.50 12.99 -11.90
C LEU A 135 6.83 13.01 -10.40
N ALA A 136 7.96 12.41 -10.04
CA ALA A 136 8.54 12.38 -8.71
C ALA A 136 9.77 13.29 -8.65
N PRO A 137 10.06 13.90 -7.50
CA PRO A 137 11.28 14.65 -7.30
C PRO A 137 12.50 13.71 -7.22
N ASP A 138 13.50 13.99 -8.04
CA ASP A 138 14.86 13.45 -7.96
C ASP A 138 15.83 14.63 -7.87
N GLN A 139 16.55 14.74 -6.75
CA GLN A 139 17.41 15.88 -6.42
C GLN A 139 16.70 17.24 -6.58
N GLY A 140 15.46 17.35 -6.10
CA GLY A 140 14.66 18.58 -6.17
C GLY A 140 14.07 18.93 -7.54
N LYS A 141 14.21 18.06 -8.56
CA LYS A 141 13.61 18.24 -9.89
C LYS A 141 12.57 17.16 -10.17
N MET A 142 11.41 17.53 -10.71
CA MET A 142 10.31 16.61 -11.03
C MET A 142 10.59 15.83 -12.33
N VAL A 143 11.53 14.89 -12.31
CA VAL A 143 12.06 14.23 -13.53
C VAL A 143 11.79 12.73 -13.62
N ARG A 144 11.45 12.07 -12.50
CA ARG A 144 11.31 10.61 -12.47
C ARG A 144 9.85 10.19 -12.59
N PHE A 145 9.54 9.14 -13.36
CA PHE A 145 8.19 8.61 -13.42
C PHE A 145 7.86 7.64 -12.28
N ILE A 146 6.70 7.84 -11.68
CA ILE A 146 6.03 6.90 -10.77
C ILE A 146 4.81 6.34 -11.49
N LYS A 147 4.55 5.05 -11.28
CA LYS A 147 3.28 4.43 -11.64
C LYS A 147 2.36 4.49 -10.43
N GLU A 148 1.36 5.35 -10.51
CA GLU A 148 0.26 5.45 -9.56
C GLU A 148 -0.97 4.77 -10.19
N GLU A 149 -1.60 3.90 -9.42
CA GLU A 149 -2.84 3.23 -9.78
C GLU A 149 -3.87 3.42 -8.66
N HIS A 150 -5.08 3.81 -9.04
CA HIS A 150 -6.23 3.85 -8.15
C HIS A 150 -7.24 2.77 -8.52
N LEU A 151 -8.12 2.44 -7.58
CA LEU A 151 -9.22 1.50 -7.74
C LEU A 151 -8.76 0.06 -8.04
N LEU A 152 -7.65 -0.36 -7.42
CA LEU A 152 -7.21 -1.75 -7.47
C LEU A 152 -8.06 -2.61 -6.54
N LEU A 153 -8.28 -3.87 -6.97
CA LEU A 153 -8.83 -4.91 -6.11
C LEU A 153 -7.70 -5.48 -5.25
N ALA A 154 -7.84 -5.44 -3.94
CA ALA A 154 -6.93 -6.10 -3.03
C ALA A 154 -7.65 -6.83 -1.89
N ARG A 155 -7.03 -7.92 -1.43
CA ARG A 155 -7.42 -8.67 -0.25
C ARG A 155 -6.36 -8.48 0.84
N PHE A 156 -6.81 -8.21 2.05
CA PHE A 156 -6.01 -7.86 3.21
C PHE A 156 -6.29 -8.87 4.32
N LEU A 157 -5.25 -9.56 4.79
CA LEU A 157 -5.37 -10.54 5.86
C LEU A 157 -4.41 -10.19 6.99
N LEU A 158 -4.96 -10.02 8.20
CA LEU A 158 -4.16 -9.85 9.41
C LEU A 158 -4.31 -11.08 10.29
N TYR A 159 -3.17 -11.63 10.69
CA TYR A 159 -3.08 -12.76 11.60
C TYR A 159 -2.35 -12.37 12.88
N LYS A 160 -2.74 -12.99 13.98
CA LYS A 160 -1.96 -13.12 15.21
C LYS A 160 -1.65 -14.61 15.40
N GLU A 161 -0.39 -14.97 15.22
CA GLU A 161 0.04 -16.37 15.11
C GLU A 161 -0.73 -17.08 13.97
N GLU A 162 -1.59 -18.03 14.30
CA GLU A 162 -2.45 -18.75 13.34
C GLU A 162 -3.89 -18.22 13.32
N GLU A 163 -4.27 -17.38 14.29
CA GLU A 163 -5.59 -16.79 14.39
C GLU A 163 -5.76 -15.66 13.36
N LEU A 164 -6.81 -15.75 12.54
CA LEU A 164 -7.18 -14.71 11.59
C LEU A 164 -7.97 -13.62 12.33
N ILE A 165 -7.41 -12.40 12.38
CA ILE A 165 -8.09 -11.23 12.95
C ILE A 165 -9.12 -10.67 11.98
N PHE A 166 -8.72 -10.51 10.71
CA PHE A 166 -9.64 -10.10 9.65
C PHE A 166 -9.19 -10.58 8.28
N ASP A 167 -10.16 -10.67 7.37
CA ASP A 167 -9.99 -10.89 5.94
C ASP A 167 -10.90 -9.92 5.18
N LEU A 168 -10.31 -8.82 4.73
CA LEU A 168 -11.03 -7.72 4.10
C LEU A 168 -10.69 -7.65 2.61
N THR A 169 -11.67 -7.28 1.79
CA THR A 169 -11.46 -7.01 0.37
C THR A 169 -11.97 -5.61 0.04
N SER A 170 -11.25 -4.91 -0.82
CA SER A 170 -11.65 -3.61 -1.36
C SER A 170 -11.20 -3.45 -2.80
N ASP A 171 -12.02 -2.80 -3.62
CA ASP A 171 -11.72 -2.36 -4.98
C ASP A 171 -11.38 -0.86 -5.06
N HIS A 172 -11.20 -0.19 -3.93
CA HIS A 172 -10.87 1.23 -3.83
C HIS A 172 -9.48 1.42 -3.20
N VAL A 173 -8.52 0.63 -3.66
CA VAL A 173 -7.12 0.72 -3.20
C VAL A 173 -6.36 1.70 -4.08
N SER A 174 -5.69 2.67 -3.44
CA SER A 174 -4.68 3.51 -4.06
C SER A 174 -3.31 2.87 -3.85
N PHE A 175 -2.50 2.81 -4.90
CA PHE A 175 -1.27 2.06 -4.91
C PHE A 175 -0.21 2.72 -5.78
N GLU A 176 1.00 2.80 -5.26
CA GLU A 176 2.18 3.24 -6.00
C GLU A 176 3.29 2.21 -5.88
N TYR A 177 3.99 1.98 -6.98
CA TYR A 177 5.10 1.05 -7.00
C TYR A 177 6.21 1.52 -7.93
N ALA A 178 7.42 1.63 -7.39
CA ALA A 178 8.61 1.91 -8.17
C ALA A 178 9.72 0.95 -7.75
N ARG A 179 10.33 0.27 -8.73
CA ARG A 179 11.44 -0.66 -8.53
C ARG A 179 12.72 -0.12 -9.15
N ASP A 180 13.83 -0.19 -8.42
CA ASP A 180 15.15 0.06 -9.00
C ASP A 180 15.52 -1.10 -9.94
N ARG A 181 15.84 -0.79 -11.20
CA ARG A 181 16.21 -1.79 -12.22
C ARG A 181 17.63 -2.34 -12.02
N LYS A 182 18.46 -1.74 -11.16
CA LYS A 182 19.86 -2.18 -10.94
C LYS A 182 20.02 -3.35 -9.95
N THR A 183 19.00 -3.67 -9.15
CA THR A 183 19.04 -4.75 -8.14
C THR A 183 18.26 -6.01 -8.55
N ALA A 184 18.00 -6.18 -9.85
CA ALA A 184 17.26 -7.32 -10.38
C ALA A 184 18.13 -8.58 -10.54
N ASP A 185 18.60 -9.16 -9.43
CA ASP A 185 18.83 -10.61 -9.42
C ASP A 185 18.51 -11.20 -8.04
N CYS A 186 17.29 -11.73 -7.93
CA CYS A 186 16.93 -12.67 -6.87
C CYS A 186 16.05 -13.75 -7.50
N SER A 187 16.58 -14.37 -8.56
CA SER A 187 15.93 -15.43 -9.32
C SER A 187 16.04 -16.81 -8.65
N ARG A 188 16.70 -16.94 -7.49
CA ARG A 188 17.18 -18.25 -7.00
C ARG A 188 16.52 -18.85 -5.75
N PHE A 189 15.42 -18.31 -5.24
CA PHE A 189 14.82 -18.83 -3.99
C PHE A 189 13.38 -19.37 -4.07
N LEU A 190 12.78 -19.49 -5.26
CA LEU A 190 11.35 -19.89 -5.39
C LEU A 190 11.08 -21.15 -6.20
N GLN A 191 12.03 -22.10 -6.24
CA GLN A 191 11.77 -23.45 -6.76
C GLN A 191 11.20 -24.42 -5.71
N LYS A 192 10.80 -23.94 -4.52
CA LYS A 192 10.30 -24.80 -3.42
C LYS A 192 8.89 -24.48 -2.89
N ILE A 193 8.13 -23.58 -3.54
CA ILE A 193 6.72 -23.33 -3.20
C ILE A 193 5.86 -23.35 -4.47
N GLN A 194 6.02 -24.41 -5.25
CA GLN A 194 4.96 -24.98 -6.08
C GLN A 194 4.56 -26.29 -5.38
N PHE A 195 3.27 -26.62 -5.40
CA PHE A 195 2.60 -27.68 -4.61
C PHE A 195 2.14 -27.25 -3.21
N LEU A 196 0.99 -26.57 -3.18
CA LEU A 196 -0.19 -27.05 -2.46
C LEU A 196 -1.42 -26.33 -3.05
N THR A 197 -1.93 -26.97 -4.10
CA THR A 197 -3.19 -26.66 -4.77
C THR A 197 -4.34 -27.35 -4.03
N ALA A 198 -5.53 -26.74 -4.11
CA ALA A 198 -6.87 -27.35 -4.11
C ALA A 198 -7.76 -27.14 -2.87
N CYS A 199 -9.03 -26.84 -3.19
CA CYS A 199 -10.21 -26.59 -2.36
C CYS A 199 -10.28 -25.21 -1.67
N ASN A 200 -11.32 -24.40 -1.82
CA ASN A 200 -12.59 -24.58 -2.50
C ASN A 200 -13.18 -23.22 -2.92
N ARG A 201 -14.05 -23.30 -3.92
CA ARG A 201 -14.88 -22.28 -4.56
C ARG A 201 -15.46 -21.26 -3.58
N TYR A 202 -15.51 -19.98 -3.98
CA TYR A 202 -16.70 -19.13 -4.11
C TYR A 202 -16.22 -17.69 -4.33
N PHE A 203 -16.03 -17.31 -5.59
CA PHE A 203 -16.10 -15.94 -6.08
C PHE A 203 -17.16 -15.96 -7.16
N LEU A 204 -18.37 -15.51 -6.82
CA LEU A 204 -19.34 -14.95 -7.75
C LEU A 204 -19.35 -13.45 -7.49
#